data_AF-A0A511TD82-F1
#
_entry.id   AF-A0A511TD82-F1
#
_cell.length_a   1.000
_cell.length_b   1.000
_cell.length_c   1.000
_cell.angle_alpha   90.00
_cell.angle_beta   90.00
_cell.angle_gamma   90.00
#
_symmetry.space_group_name_H-M   'P 1'
#
loop_
_entity.id
_entity.type
_entity.pdbx_description
1 polymer ?
#
loop_
_entity_poly.entity_id
_entity_poly.type
_entity_poly.pdbx_seq_one_letter_code
_entity_poly.pdbx_strand_id
1 'polypeptide(L)'
;MRCPECGESSNARLKYCENCGGKMPESPQGLTGSRPALRTNSTRRALEGPSYAADILDEAEAHSQGAAYVPAGTRDTAEDTDPGQSRPGYDGPKWLASVPAHSQSIVGLAVLSFALALSILPSFDGVGVVGALLAVVGAVLTLARELRLAGEAQGVTKLLPEVLYRPEIPAAFSALLAALSFRMLGIGVMPVLWLLASGLIIHDQWRKVISGPDGVLARWFDPRQLLVMPSVLTLGGVGLALLTLFAPWATLSTLPEVPDAPVPSGPPELRVIGAQRAADDVLYSANAGTITLTGWDLSGAVLVELLLLSVLALLALKPEVSRPTWTRFAPVGVLGVGLLWALLHLKLSPGPFIFVVGLAAMGVQVVRQLRESRDSLAPAPAYDDSHDVTEREEDPEPEDMYPDDEGNPDDMGPDDEGNPDDMGPDDEEEPKPRGR
;
A
#
# COMPACT_ATOMS: atom_id res chain seq x y z
N MET A 1 -23.67 40.87 -27.49
CA MET A 1 -23.73 41.90 -28.55
C MET A 1 -24.91 41.57 -29.45
N ARG A 2 -25.52 42.53 -30.15
CA ARG A 2 -26.60 42.21 -31.11
C ARG A 2 -25.98 41.89 -32.47
N CYS A 3 -26.47 40.85 -33.13
CA CYS A 3 -26.02 40.51 -34.48
C CYS A 3 -26.42 41.64 -35.45
N PRO A 4 -25.50 42.15 -36.29
CA PRO A 4 -25.83 43.21 -37.24
C PRO A 4 -26.80 42.75 -38.34
N GLU A 5 -26.88 41.45 -38.60
CA GLU A 5 -27.71 40.87 -39.67
C GLU A 5 -29.16 40.65 -39.22
N CYS A 6 -29.38 40.08 -38.03
CA CYS A 6 -30.72 39.71 -37.55
C CYS A 6 -31.18 40.44 -36.28
N GLY A 7 -30.32 41.24 -35.63
CA GLY A 7 -30.65 41.99 -34.42
C GLY A 7 -30.73 41.16 -33.12
N GLU A 8 -30.62 39.83 -33.20
CA GLU A 8 -30.70 38.93 -32.05
C GLU A 8 -29.53 39.14 -31.08
N SER A 9 -29.78 39.04 -29.77
CA SER A 9 -28.73 39.09 -28.76
C SER A 9 -27.94 37.77 -28.74
N SER A 10 -26.67 37.79 -29.15
CA SER A 10 -25.80 36.62 -29.06
C SER A 10 -24.62 36.84 -28.12
N ASN A 11 -24.09 35.73 -27.61
CA ASN A 11 -22.95 35.69 -26.72
C ASN A 11 -21.69 36.20 -27.44
N ALA A 12 -20.99 37.17 -26.85
CA ALA A 12 -19.85 37.85 -27.46
C ALA A 12 -18.61 36.94 -27.72
N ARG A 13 -18.66 35.69 -27.26
CA ARG A 13 -17.60 34.68 -27.48
C ARG A 13 -17.78 33.88 -28.77
N LEU A 14 -18.94 33.97 -29.41
CA LEU A 14 -19.26 33.20 -30.61
C LEU A 14 -18.85 33.98 -31.87
N LYS A 15 -18.16 33.29 -32.78
CA LYS A 15 -17.66 33.87 -34.04
C LYS A 15 -18.78 34.10 -35.07
N TYR A 16 -19.89 33.38 -34.92
CA TYR A 16 -21.07 33.43 -35.76
C TYR A 16 -22.33 33.50 -34.90
N CYS A 17 -23.37 34.18 -35.38
CA CYS A 17 -24.68 34.19 -34.74
C CYS A 17 -25.33 32.81 -34.85
N GLU A 18 -25.84 32.27 -33.74
CA GLU A 18 -26.49 30.96 -33.72
C GLU A 18 -27.81 30.94 -34.51
N ASN A 19 -28.49 32.09 -34.63
CA ASN A 19 -29.80 32.15 -35.29
C ASN A 19 -29.69 32.28 -36.82
N CYS A 20 -28.79 33.16 -37.32
CA CYS A 20 -28.68 33.43 -38.75
C CYS A 20 -27.35 32.99 -39.39
N GLY A 21 -26.39 32.51 -38.62
CA GLY A 21 -25.04 32.17 -39.11
C GLY A 21 -24.16 33.36 -39.50
N GLY A 22 -24.67 34.61 -39.36
CA GLY A 22 -23.93 35.82 -39.70
C GLY A 22 -22.66 36.00 -38.85
N LYS A 23 -21.57 36.45 -39.47
CA LYS A 23 -20.28 36.67 -38.79
C LYS A 23 -20.40 37.83 -37.79
N MET A 24 -20.04 37.59 -36.53
CA MET A 24 -20.05 38.63 -35.50
C MET A 24 -18.83 39.56 -35.65
N PRO A 25 -18.96 40.86 -35.38
CA PRO A 25 -17.82 41.78 -35.37
C PRO A 25 -16.80 41.34 -34.31
N GLU A 26 -15.55 41.17 -34.73
CA GLU A 26 -14.45 40.76 -33.83
C GLU A 26 -14.26 41.84 -32.76
N SER A 27 -14.43 41.45 -31.49
CA SER A 27 -14.18 42.35 -30.37
C SER A 27 -12.71 42.81 -30.41
N PRO A 28 -12.40 44.11 -30.21
CA PRO A 28 -11.03 44.57 -30.13
C PRO A 28 -10.32 43.85 -28.98
N GLN A 29 -9.43 42.91 -29.31
CA GLN A 29 -8.58 42.20 -28.36
C GLN A 29 -7.54 43.20 -27.82
N GLY A 30 -7.81 43.73 -26.63
CA GLY A 30 -6.84 44.46 -25.81
C GLY A 30 -6.37 43.58 -24.65
N LEU A 31 -5.09 43.18 -24.70
CA LEU A 31 -4.21 42.74 -23.61
C LEU A 31 -4.77 41.83 -22.50
N THR A 32 -4.41 40.54 -22.54
CA THR A 32 -3.71 39.86 -21.44
C THR A 32 -3.13 38.53 -21.91
N GLY A 33 -1.84 38.36 -21.62
CA GLY A 33 -0.91 37.39 -22.20
C GLY A 33 -1.31 35.91 -22.08
N SER A 34 -1.21 35.26 -23.23
CA SER A 34 -1.08 33.82 -23.41
C SER A 34 0.19 33.27 -22.76
N ARG A 35 0.06 32.18 -22.00
CA ARG A 35 1.16 31.28 -21.64
C ARG A 35 1.65 30.54 -22.88
N PRO A 36 2.96 30.52 -23.19
CA PRO A 36 3.52 29.49 -24.05
C PRO A 36 3.97 28.29 -23.22
N ALA A 37 3.78 27.11 -23.78
CA ALA A 37 4.45 25.89 -23.36
C ALA A 37 5.92 25.94 -23.83
N LEU A 38 6.86 25.46 -23.02
CA LEU A 38 7.91 24.52 -23.45
C LEU A 38 8.81 24.08 -22.29
N ARG A 39 9.45 22.95 -22.56
CA ARG A 39 10.23 22.03 -21.73
C ARG A 39 11.67 22.51 -21.46
N THR A 40 12.32 21.74 -20.58
CA THR A 40 13.74 21.31 -20.52
C THR A 40 14.81 22.17 -19.84
N ASN A 41 15.41 21.53 -18.82
CA ASN A 41 16.84 21.37 -18.51
C ASN A 41 17.76 22.59 -18.27
N SER A 42 18.43 22.49 -17.11
CA SER A 42 19.88 22.67 -16.91
C SER A 42 20.45 24.06 -16.57
N THR A 43 21.22 24.05 -15.48
CA THR A 43 22.49 24.78 -15.21
C THR A 43 22.51 26.30 -14.94
N ARG A 44 22.74 26.63 -13.66
CA ARG A 44 23.88 27.40 -13.10
C ARG A 44 24.37 28.65 -13.87
N ARG A 45 23.98 29.84 -13.38
CA ARG A 45 24.71 31.14 -13.31
C ARG A 45 23.72 32.16 -12.70
N ALA A 46 23.96 32.77 -11.54
CA ALA A 46 24.87 33.89 -11.28
C ALA A 46 24.70 35.05 -12.27
N LEU A 47 23.83 36.02 -11.95
CA LEU A 47 24.15 37.46 -11.81
C LEU A 47 22.86 38.26 -11.53
N GLU A 48 22.91 39.07 -10.48
CA GLU A 48 22.27 40.38 -10.29
C GLU A 48 20.87 40.59 -10.90
N GLY A 49 19.84 40.27 -10.11
CA GLY A 49 18.48 40.78 -10.28
C GLY A 49 18.25 42.06 -9.47
N PRO A 50 17.37 42.97 -9.92
CA PRO A 50 17.13 44.27 -9.29
C PRO A 50 16.58 44.10 -7.86
N SER A 51 17.12 44.89 -6.93
CA SER A 51 16.92 44.84 -5.47
C SER A 51 15.47 44.98 -4.99
N TYR A 52 14.52 45.26 -5.87
CA TYR A 52 13.09 45.33 -5.54
C TYR A 52 12.43 43.93 -5.42
N ALA A 53 13.03 42.88 -5.99
CA ALA A 53 12.48 41.52 -5.88
C ALA A 53 12.88 40.80 -4.58
N ALA A 54 13.92 41.28 -3.89
CA ALA A 54 14.37 40.73 -2.60
C ALA A 54 13.48 41.22 -1.44
N ASP A 55 13.08 42.50 -1.44
CA ASP A 55 12.19 43.05 -0.40
C ASP A 55 10.82 42.33 -0.35
N ILE A 56 10.29 41.89 -1.49
CA ILE A 56 8.99 41.17 -1.54
C ILE A 56 9.11 39.74 -0.99
N LEU A 57 10.29 39.12 -1.08
CA LEU A 57 10.53 37.78 -0.54
C LEU A 57 10.87 37.83 0.96
N ASP A 58 11.66 38.81 1.39
CA ASP A 58 11.99 39.02 2.81
C ASP A 58 10.75 39.41 3.64
N GLU A 59 9.81 40.17 3.07
CA GLU A 59 8.55 40.54 3.74
C GLU A 59 7.56 39.36 3.84
N ALA A 60 7.62 38.41 2.89
CA ALA A 60 6.87 37.16 2.96
C ALA A 60 7.49 36.15 3.96
N GLU A 61 8.82 36.16 4.10
CA GLU A 61 9.55 35.26 5.01
C GLU A 61 9.47 35.76 6.46
N ALA A 62 9.48 37.08 6.69
CA ALA A 62 9.22 37.71 8.00
C ALA A 62 7.80 37.43 8.54
N HIS A 63 6.79 37.32 7.66
CA HIS A 63 5.44 36.91 8.06
C HIS A 63 5.33 35.42 8.41
N SER A 64 6.24 34.58 7.92
CA SER A 64 6.24 33.13 8.21
C SER A 64 6.94 32.78 9.53
N GLN A 65 7.91 33.58 9.96
CA GLN A 65 8.72 33.33 11.17
C GLN A 65 8.19 34.03 12.44
N GLY A 66 7.19 34.91 12.31
CA GLY A 66 6.58 35.65 13.42
C GLY A 66 5.36 35.01 14.11
N ALA A 67 4.96 33.78 13.74
CA ALA A 67 3.83 33.08 14.37
C ALA A 67 4.21 32.43 15.71
N ALA A 68 4.84 33.19 16.60
CA ALA A 68 5.03 32.83 17.99
C ALA A 68 3.89 33.44 18.83
N TYR A 69 3.03 32.56 19.35
CA TYR A 69 2.23 32.72 20.57
C TYR A 69 1.48 34.06 20.77
N VAL A 70 0.20 34.10 20.37
CA VAL A 70 -0.76 35.11 20.85
C VAL A 70 -1.54 34.51 22.03
N PRO A 71 -1.48 35.09 23.24
CA PRO A 71 -2.25 34.60 24.37
C PRO A 71 -3.73 34.89 24.17
N ALA A 72 -4.57 33.94 24.60
CA ALA A 72 -6.02 34.04 24.59
C ALA A 72 -6.49 35.25 25.41
N GLY A 73 -6.76 36.36 24.73
CA GLY A 73 -7.38 37.57 25.29
C GLY A 73 -8.73 37.80 24.64
N THR A 74 -9.79 37.48 25.38
CA THR A 74 -11.15 38.06 25.35
C THR A 74 -11.54 38.80 24.06
N ARG A 75 -12.18 38.08 23.15
CA ARG A 75 -12.94 38.69 22.06
C ARG A 75 -14.39 38.81 22.48
N ASP A 76 -14.81 40.06 22.60
CA ASP A 76 -16.15 40.49 22.94
C ASP A 76 -17.23 39.75 22.15
N THR A 77 -18.28 39.42 22.90
CA THR A 77 -19.57 38.96 22.45
C THR A 77 -20.22 39.98 21.52
N ALA A 78 -20.00 39.85 20.21
CA ALA A 78 -20.98 40.26 19.23
C ALA A 78 -21.79 39.02 18.87
N GLU A 79 -23.05 39.00 19.31
CA GLU A 79 -24.07 38.04 18.93
C GLU A 79 -24.25 38.05 17.40
N ASP A 80 -23.47 37.20 16.72
CA ASP A 80 -23.74 36.81 15.34
C ASP A 80 -24.64 35.57 15.39
N THR A 81 -25.94 35.82 15.46
CA THR A 81 -27.00 34.80 15.44
C THR A 81 -27.29 34.36 14.01
N ASP A 82 -26.28 33.88 13.27
CA ASP A 82 -26.49 33.08 12.06
C ASP A 82 -26.00 31.64 12.30
N PRO A 83 -26.89 30.68 12.60
CA PRO A 83 -26.51 29.33 13.02
C PRO A 83 -25.92 28.45 11.91
N GLY A 84 -25.46 29.03 10.79
CA GLY A 84 -25.02 28.31 9.60
C GLY A 84 -23.60 28.56 9.10
N GLN A 85 -22.87 29.59 9.57
CA GLN A 85 -21.69 30.10 8.81
C GLN A 85 -20.31 29.96 9.46
N SER A 86 -20.14 29.29 10.60
CA SER A 86 -18.82 29.19 11.25
C SER A 86 -18.02 27.92 10.94
N ARG A 87 -18.41 27.12 9.95
CA ARG A 87 -17.55 26.05 9.44
C ARG A 87 -16.74 26.58 8.26
N PRO A 88 -15.39 26.44 8.25
CA PRO A 88 -14.60 26.80 7.08
C PRO A 88 -15.18 26.09 5.85
N GLY A 89 -15.42 26.84 4.78
CA GLY A 89 -16.05 26.34 3.56
C GLY A 89 -15.31 25.11 3.03
N TYR A 90 -16.04 24.05 2.72
CA TYR A 90 -15.46 22.85 2.14
C TYR A 90 -14.93 23.15 0.72
N ASP A 91 -13.60 23.11 0.56
CA ASP A 91 -12.90 23.42 -0.70
C ASP A 91 -12.80 22.23 -1.68
N GLY A 92 -13.40 21.09 -1.34
CA GLY A 92 -13.33 19.89 -2.19
C GLY A 92 -14.42 19.82 -3.27
N PRO A 93 -14.49 18.70 -4.02
CA PRO A 93 -15.48 18.50 -5.07
C PRO A 93 -16.92 18.68 -4.55
N LYS A 94 -17.73 19.51 -5.21
CA LYS A 94 -19.10 19.86 -4.76
C LYS A 94 -20.00 18.66 -4.44
N TRP A 95 -19.79 17.52 -5.09
CA TRP A 95 -20.58 16.30 -4.85
C TRP A 95 -20.31 15.65 -3.48
N LEU A 96 -19.16 15.95 -2.86
CA LEU A 96 -18.81 15.49 -1.51
C LEU A 96 -19.33 16.43 -0.42
N ALA A 97 -19.85 17.61 -0.77
CA ALA A 97 -20.36 18.58 0.20
C ALA A 97 -21.55 18.05 1.01
N SER A 98 -22.32 17.12 0.44
CA SER A 98 -23.46 16.48 1.12
C SER A 98 -23.08 15.18 1.84
N VAL A 99 -21.84 14.71 1.72
CA VAL A 99 -21.39 13.44 2.30
C VAL A 99 -20.88 13.71 3.72
N PRO A 100 -21.25 12.89 4.73
CA PRO A 100 -20.71 13.02 6.09
C PRO A 100 -19.18 13.02 6.06
N ALA A 101 -18.54 13.84 6.90
CA ALA A 101 -17.08 14.05 6.90
C ALA A 101 -16.45 14.43 5.54
N HIS A 102 -17.24 14.74 4.51
CA HIS A 102 -16.80 15.12 3.17
C HIS A 102 -15.79 14.14 2.53
N SER A 103 -15.84 12.86 2.92
CA SER A 103 -14.82 11.85 2.58
C SER A 103 -15.31 10.88 1.50
N GLN A 104 -14.46 10.63 0.51
CA GLN A 104 -14.70 9.61 -0.52
C GLN A 104 -14.75 8.20 0.08
N SER A 105 -14.02 7.94 1.17
CA SER A 105 -14.05 6.64 1.84
C SER A 105 -15.44 6.31 2.38
N ILE A 106 -16.22 7.28 2.88
CA ILE A 106 -17.59 7.04 3.37
C ILE A 106 -18.53 6.64 2.24
N VAL A 107 -18.38 7.25 1.06
CA VAL A 107 -19.11 6.82 -0.14
C VAL A 107 -18.70 5.40 -0.53
N GLY A 108 -17.40 5.10 -0.52
CA GLY A 108 -16.90 3.74 -0.74
C GLY A 108 -17.45 2.73 0.29
N LEU A 109 -17.59 3.11 1.56
CA LEU A 109 -18.20 2.28 2.61
C LEU A 109 -19.70 2.06 2.38
N ALA A 110 -20.42 3.04 1.85
CA ALA A 110 -21.83 2.88 1.46
C ALA A 110 -21.99 1.91 0.28
N VAL A 111 -21.09 1.98 -0.71
CA VAL A 111 -21.06 1.01 -1.82
C VAL A 111 -20.67 -0.39 -1.30
N LEU A 112 -19.69 -0.47 -0.38
CA LEU A 112 -19.26 -1.72 0.24
C LEU A 112 -20.41 -2.38 1.03
N SER A 113 -21.14 -1.61 1.84
CA SER A 113 -22.27 -2.13 2.61
C SER A 113 -23.40 -2.61 1.71
N PHE A 114 -23.65 -1.93 0.59
CA PHE A 114 -24.58 -2.39 -0.44
C PHE A 114 -24.12 -3.71 -1.09
N ALA A 115 -22.84 -3.83 -1.45
CA ALA A 115 -22.28 -5.06 -1.99
C ALA A 115 -22.39 -6.23 -1.00
N LEU A 116 -22.10 -5.99 0.28
CA LEU A 116 -22.25 -6.98 1.35
C LEU A 116 -23.71 -7.39 1.56
N ALA A 117 -24.66 -6.45 1.51
CA ALA A 117 -26.08 -6.77 1.60
C ALA A 117 -26.54 -7.65 0.44
N LEU A 118 -26.09 -7.37 -0.78
CA LEU A 118 -26.40 -8.19 -1.94
C LEU A 118 -25.75 -9.59 -1.86
N SER A 119 -24.58 -9.72 -1.23
CA SER A 119 -23.92 -11.02 -1.04
C SER A 119 -24.68 -11.98 -0.11
N ILE A 120 -25.70 -11.51 0.61
CA ILE A 120 -26.61 -12.37 1.40
C ILE A 120 -27.53 -13.17 0.47
N LEU A 121 -27.80 -12.67 -0.72
CA LEU A 121 -28.65 -13.35 -1.69
C LEU A 121 -27.87 -14.49 -2.34
N PRO A 122 -28.48 -15.68 -2.51
CA PRO A 122 -27.81 -16.87 -3.03
C PRO A 122 -27.34 -16.75 -4.48
N SER A 123 -27.81 -15.74 -5.21
CA SER A 123 -27.45 -15.49 -6.61
C SER A 123 -26.11 -14.76 -6.78
N PHE A 124 -25.49 -14.30 -5.70
CA PHE A 124 -24.27 -13.51 -5.75
C PHE A 124 -23.15 -14.20 -4.99
N ASP A 125 -22.03 -14.41 -5.67
CA ASP A 125 -20.81 -14.85 -5.01
C ASP A 125 -20.32 -13.77 -4.05
N GLY A 126 -20.05 -14.17 -2.82
CA GLY A 126 -19.55 -13.30 -1.76
C GLY A 126 -18.12 -13.66 -1.36
N VAL A 127 -17.47 -12.76 -0.62
CA VAL A 127 -16.10 -12.95 -0.13
C VAL A 127 -16.00 -13.96 1.04
N GLY A 128 -17.07 -14.72 1.26
CA GLY A 128 -17.26 -15.59 2.41
C GLY A 128 -17.54 -14.84 3.71
N VAL A 129 -17.98 -15.57 4.73
CA VAL A 129 -18.36 -15.02 6.04
C VAL A 129 -17.18 -14.31 6.72
N VAL A 130 -15.99 -14.90 6.65
CA VAL A 130 -14.78 -14.33 7.28
C VAL A 130 -14.39 -13.02 6.59
N GLY A 131 -14.36 -12.99 5.26
CA GLY A 131 -14.06 -11.79 4.48
C GLY A 131 -15.07 -10.67 4.74
N ALA A 132 -16.36 -11.02 4.78
CA ALA A 132 -17.42 -10.07 5.13
C ALA A 132 -17.27 -9.51 6.55
N LEU A 133 -16.97 -10.36 7.56
CA LEU A 133 -16.76 -9.92 8.94
C LEU A 133 -15.56 -8.98 9.06
N LEU A 134 -14.43 -9.31 8.43
CA LEU A 134 -13.25 -8.45 8.41
C LEU A 134 -13.54 -7.12 7.70
N ALA A 135 -14.28 -7.16 6.59
CA ALA A 135 -14.71 -5.96 5.86
C ALA A 135 -15.60 -5.06 6.73
N VAL A 136 -16.56 -5.63 7.48
CA VAL A 136 -17.44 -4.88 8.39
C VAL A 136 -16.65 -4.28 9.55
N VAL A 137 -15.78 -5.05 10.21
CA VAL A 137 -14.98 -4.54 11.33
C VAL A 137 -14.11 -3.36 10.87
N GLY A 138 -13.39 -3.52 9.77
CA GLY A 138 -12.56 -2.43 9.25
C GLY A 138 -13.37 -1.24 8.70
N ALA A 139 -14.57 -1.48 8.16
CA ALA A 139 -15.50 -0.42 7.76
C ALA A 139 -15.95 0.44 8.94
N VAL A 140 -16.27 -0.18 10.08
CA VAL A 140 -16.64 0.55 11.31
C VAL A 140 -15.47 1.38 11.84
N LEU A 141 -14.25 0.81 11.84
CA LEU A 141 -13.05 1.53 12.30
C LEU A 141 -12.73 2.74 11.42
N THR A 142 -12.80 2.56 10.10
CA THR A 142 -12.57 3.66 9.14
C THR A 142 -13.66 4.72 9.22
N LEU A 143 -14.93 4.33 9.31
CA LEU A 143 -16.04 5.27 9.49
C LEU A 143 -15.88 6.10 10.78
N ALA A 144 -15.57 5.44 11.89
CA ALA A 144 -15.37 6.11 13.17
C ALA A 144 -14.21 7.11 13.13
N ARG A 145 -13.13 6.76 12.43
CA ARG A 145 -11.98 7.65 12.22
C ARG A 145 -12.36 8.89 11.41
N GLU A 146 -12.99 8.72 10.25
CA GLU A 146 -13.35 9.84 9.37
C GLU A 146 -14.35 10.78 10.04
N LEU A 147 -15.36 10.24 10.75
CA LEU A 147 -16.31 11.06 11.51
C LEU A 147 -15.62 11.83 12.65
N ARG A 148 -14.63 11.22 13.31
CA ARG A 148 -13.87 11.91 14.38
C ARG A 148 -12.96 13.00 13.82
N LEU A 149 -12.28 12.75 12.69
CA LEU A 149 -11.44 13.75 12.03
C LEU A 149 -12.25 14.96 11.54
N ALA A 150 -13.51 14.75 11.14
CA ALA A 150 -14.41 15.83 10.77
C ALA A 150 -15.05 16.56 11.97
N GLY A 151 -14.78 16.13 13.21
CA GLY A 151 -15.46 16.66 14.41
C GLY A 151 -16.94 16.26 14.51
N GLU A 152 -17.38 15.29 13.71
CA GLU A 152 -18.77 14.81 13.61
C GLU A 152 -18.98 13.46 14.33
N ALA A 153 -18.05 13.06 15.21
CA ALA A 153 -18.19 11.82 15.97
C ALA A 153 -19.44 11.85 16.87
N GLN A 154 -20.34 10.90 16.68
CA GLN A 154 -21.57 10.73 17.47
C GLN A 154 -21.68 9.30 18.04
N GLY A 155 -22.22 9.19 19.26
CA GLY A 155 -22.54 7.91 19.90
C GLY A 155 -21.36 6.95 20.04
N VAL A 156 -21.52 5.74 19.48
CA VAL A 156 -20.58 4.61 19.58
C VAL A 156 -19.18 4.95 19.02
N THR A 157 -19.11 5.86 18.05
CA THR A 157 -17.82 6.28 17.46
C THR A 157 -16.90 7.01 18.44
N LYS A 158 -17.45 7.58 19.53
CA LYS A 158 -16.67 8.22 20.62
C LYS A 158 -16.09 7.22 21.62
N LEU A 159 -16.64 6.00 21.69
CA LEU A 159 -16.25 4.99 22.67
C LEU A 159 -15.03 4.18 22.22
N LEU A 160 -14.61 4.33 20.96
CA LEU A 160 -13.47 3.60 20.43
C LEU A 160 -12.16 4.17 21.00
N PRO A 161 -11.27 3.31 21.54
CA PRO A 161 -10.00 3.75 22.12
C PRO A 161 -9.09 4.39 21.07
N GLU A 162 -8.27 5.35 21.50
CA GLU A 162 -7.49 6.18 20.59
C GLU A 162 -6.46 5.41 19.75
N VAL A 163 -6.01 4.28 20.29
CA VAL A 163 -5.10 3.33 19.63
C VAL A 163 -5.69 2.84 18.30
N LEU A 164 -7.02 2.81 18.15
CA LEU A 164 -7.69 2.34 16.94
C LEU A 164 -7.74 3.37 15.79
N TYR A 165 -7.35 4.62 16.04
CA TYR A 165 -7.32 5.66 15.00
C TYR A 165 -5.94 5.88 14.41
N ARG A 166 -4.94 5.14 14.89
CA ARG A 166 -3.59 5.24 14.35
C ARG A 166 -3.59 4.93 12.85
N PRO A 167 -2.75 5.61 12.07
CA PRO A 167 -2.81 5.55 10.61
C PRO A 167 -2.52 4.14 10.04
N GLU A 168 -1.91 3.25 10.82
CA GLU A 168 -1.64 1.87 10.40
C GLU A 168 -2.92 1.05 10.18
N ILE A 169 -3.99 1.33 10.93
CA ILE A 169 -5.25 0.59 10.85
C ILE A 169 -6.00 0.82 9.53
N PRO A 170 -6.28 2.08 9.11
CA PRO A 170 -6.90 2.31 7.80
C PRO A 170 -5.99 1.87 6.65
N ALA A 171 -4.66 1.94 6.79
CA ALA A 171 -3.74 1.40 5.81
C ALA A 171 -3.89 -0.13 5.69
N ALA A 172 -3.87 -0.86 6.82
CA ALA A 172 -4.09 -2.30 6.85
C ALA A 172 -5.47 -2.69 6.28
N PHE A 173 -6.51 -1.94 6.61
CA PHE A 173 -7.85 -2.15 6.06
C PHE A 173 -7.90 -1.92 4.54
N SER A 174 -7.24 -0.88 4.02
CA SER A 174 -7.17 -0.64 2.59
C SER A 174 -6.44 -1.77 1.83
N ALA A 175 -5.37 -2.32 2.42
CA ALA A 175 -4.67 -3.47 1.88
C ALA A 175 -5.53 -4.75 1.91
N LEU A 176 -6.26 -4.97 3.01
CA LEU A 176 -7.24 -6.05 3.11
C LEU A 176 -8.32 -5.92 2.04
N LEU A 177 -8.91 -4.72 1.85
CA LEU A 177 -9.91 -4.51 0.81
C LEU A 177 -9.35 -4.73 -0.59
N ALA A 178 -8.10 -4.35 -0.84
CA ALA A 178 -7.45 -4.63 -2.12
C ALA A 178 -7.33 -6.14 -2.37
N ALA A 179 -6.94 -6.92 -1.36
CA ALA A 179 -6.86 -8.37 -1.41
C ALA A 179 -8.23 -9.01 -1.67
N LEU A 180 -9.24 -8.63 -0.86
CA LEU A 180 -10.61 -9.13 -1.02
C LEU A 180 -11.20 -8.79 -2.40
N SER A 181 -10.97 -7.57 -2.92
CA SER A 181 -11.41 -7.18 -4.25
C SER A 181 -10.67 -7.92 -5.37
N PHE A 182 -9.37 -8.20 -5.19
CA PHE A 182 -8.59 -9.00 -6.13
C PHE A 182 -9.14 -10.42 -6.20
N ARG A 183 -9.44 -11.05 -5.06
CA ARG A 183 -10.10 -12.35 -5.01
C ARG A 183 -11.44 -12.37 -5.75
N MET A 184 -12.20 -11.28 -5.66
CA MET A 184 -13.49 -11.13 -6.34
C MET A 184 -13.37 -10.82 -7.84
N LEU A 185 -12.17 -10.83 -8.44
CA LEU A 185 -12.03 -10.63 -9.88
C LEU A 185 -12.70 -11.77 -10.65
N GLY A 186 -13.88 -11.45 -11.17
CA GLY A 186 -14.70 -12.33 -12.00
C GLY A 186 -15.56 -11.51 -12.96
N ILE A 187 -16.40 -12.20 -13.74
CA ILE A 187 -17.36 -11.55 -14.62
C ILE A 187 -18.67 -11.36 -13.84
N GLY A 188 -19.03 -10.12 -13.53
CA GLY A 188 -20.30 -9.83 -12.86
C GLY A 188 -20.39 -8.43 -12.26
N VAL A 189 -21.56 -8.11 -11.73
CA VAL A 189 -21.81 -6.82 -11.05
C VAL A 189 -21.10 -6.75 -9.69
N MET A 190 -20.99 -7.88 -8.97
CA MET A 190 -20.32 -7.95 -7.68
C MET A 190 -18.85 -7.51 -7.72
N PRO A 191 -17.99 -8.08 -8.60
CA PRO A 191 -16.62 -7.63 -8.77
C PRO A 191 -16.51 -6.12 -8.99
N VAL A 192 -17.40 -5.55 -9.82
CA VAL A 192 -17.41 -4.12 -10.14
C VAL A 192 -17.76 -3.27 -8.90
N LEU A 193 -18.77 -3.69 -8.13
CA LEU A 193 -19.14 -3.01 -6.89
C LEU A 193 -18.01 -3.05 -5.86
N TRP A 194 -17.35 -4.20 -5.70
CA TRP A 194 -16.20 -4.35 -4.80
C TRP A 194 -15.01 -3.50 -5.24
N LEU A 195 -14.66 -3.52 -6.53
CA LEU A 195 -13.61 -2.68 -7.08
C LEU A 195 -13.91 -1.19 -6.95
N LEU A 196 -15.17 -0.77 -7.16
CA LEU A 196 -15.58 0.62 -6.98
C LEU A 196 -15.49 1.03 -5.50
N ALA A 197 -16.04 0.23 -4.59
CA ALA A 197 -16.02 0.50 -3.16
C ALA A 197 -14.59 0.57 -2.62
N SER A 198 -13.80 -0.48 -2.86
CA SER A 198 -12.41 -0.55 -2.43
C SER A 198 -11.57 0.51 -3.13
N GLY A 199 -11.76 0.79 -4.41
CA GLY A 199 -11.05 1.83 -5.14
C GLY A 199 -11.27 3.22 -4.56
N LEU A 200 -12.50 3.57 -4.18
CA LEU A 200 -12.80 4.83 -3.50
C LEU A 200 -12.14 4.92 -2.12
N ILE A 201 -12.22 3.85 -1.32
CA ILE A 201 -11.62 3.80 0.02
C ILE A 201 -10.09 3.87 -0.08
N ILE A 202 -9.48 3.01 -0.90
CA ILE A 202 -8.04 2.95 -1.12
C ILE A 202 -7.55 4.28 -1.67
N HIS A 203 -8.26 4.90 -2.60
CA HIS A 203 -7.83 6.19 -3.16
C HIS A 203 -7.81 7.30 -2.10
N ASP A 204 -8.86 7.41 -1.29
CA ASP A 204 -8.96 8.41 -0.23
C ASP A 204 -7.91 8.17 0.86
N GLN A 205 -7.82 6.93 1.34
CA GLN A 205 -6.83 6.54 2.36
C GLN A 205 -5.40 6.64 1.82
N TRP A 206 -5.20 6.38 0.52
CA TRP A 206 -3.90 6.57 -0.11
C TRP A 206 -3.42 8.00 0.05
N ARG A 207 -4.28 8.97 -0.30
CA ARG A 207 -3.94 10.40 -0.20
C ARG A 207 -3.75 10.86 1.24
N LYS A 208 -4.62 10.42 2.16
CA LYS A 208 -4.64 10.88 3.56
C LYS A 208 -3.59 10.22 4.45
N VAL A 209 -3.34 8.92 4.25
CA VAL A 209 -2.65 8.07 5.22
C VAL A 209 -1.41 7.39 4.65
N ILE A 210 -1.40 7.12 3.36
CA ILE A 210 -0.34 6.31 2.75
C ILE A 210 0.74 7.21 2.15
N SER A 211 0.36 8.22 1.38
CA SER A 211 1.25 9.19 0.73
C SER A 211 1.31 10.55 1.43
N GLY A 212 0.55 10.76 2.50
CA GLY A 212 0.51 12.03 3.24
C GLY A 212 1.84 12.33 3.97
N PRO A 213 2.01 13.54 4.51
CA PRO A 213 3.22 13.93 5.28
C PRO A 213 3.45 13.03 6.51
N ASP A 214 2.38 12.52 7.12
CA ASP A 214 2.42 11.52 8.21
C ASP A 214 2.32 10.07 7.69
N GLY A 215 2.64 9.86 6.42
CA GLY A 215 2.28 8.65 5.68
C GLY A 215 2.95 7.39 6.20
N VAL A 216 2.16 6.35 6.50
CA VAL A 216 2.66 5.02 6.94
C VAL A 216 3.60 4.42 5.90
N LEU A 217 3.30 4.62 4.61
CA LEU A 217 4.15 4.10 3.53
C LEU A 217 5.48 4.84 3.50
N ALA A 218 5.46 6.18 3.49
CA ALA A 218 6.68 6.97 3.47
C ALA A 218 7.56 6.73 4.70
N ARG A 219 6.95 6.46 5.85
CA ARG A 219 7.65 6.18 7.11
C ARG A 219 8.25 4.78 7.13
N TRP A 220 7.44 3.75 6.85
CA TRP A 220 7.80 2.36 7.16
C TRP A 220 8.17 1.51 5.94
N PHE A 221 7.73 1.89 4.73
CA PHE A 221 7.86 1.06 3.54
C PHE A 221 8.72 1.73 2.48
N ASP A 222 9.46 0.92 1.73
CA ASP A 222 10.13 1.33 0.51
C ASP A 222 9.82 0.30 -0.57
N PRO A 223 8.77 0.50 -1.39
CA PRO A 223 8.36 -0.47 -2.39
C PRO A 223 9.43 -0.71 -3.45
N ARG A 224 10.41 0.19 -3.60
CA ARG A 224 11.54 0.00 -4.51
C ARG A 224 12.43 -1.17 -4.07
N GLN A 225 12.43 -1.53 -2.79
CA GLN A 225 13.16 -2.70 -2.29
C GLN A 225 12.62 -4.02 -2.84
N LEU A 226 11.33 -4.07 -3.20
CA LEU A 226 10.75 -5.24 -3.90
C LEU A 226 11.28 -5.38 -5.33
N LEU A 227 11.78 -4.30 -5.92
CA LEU A 227 12.33 -4.27 -7.28
C LEU A 227 13.82 -4.59 -7.34
N VAL A 228 14.49 -4.73 -6.19
CA VAL A 228 15.90 -5.11 -6.11
C VAL A 228 16.02 -6.64 -6.06
N MET A 229 16.95 -7.22 -6.83
CA MET A 229 17.24 -8.66 -6.71
C MET A 229 17.88 -8.94 -5.34
N PRO A 230 17.40 -9.93 -4.56
CA PRO A 230 16.53 -11.06 -4.95
C PRO A 230 15.02 -10.89 -4.72
N SER A 231 14.56 -9.76 -4.18
CA SER A 231 13.14 -9.53 -3.83
C SER A 231 12.18 -9.57 -5.03
N VAL A 232 12.66 -9.30 -6.24
CA VAL A 232 11.88 -9.45 -7.48
C VAL A 232 11.44 -10.89 -7.69
N LEU A 233 12.30 -11.84 -7.35
CA LEU A 233 12.02 -13.28 -7.48
C LEU A 233 10.89 -13.70 -6.55
N THR A 234 10.82 -13.11 -5.36
CA THR A 234 9.75 -13.38 -4.39
C THR A 234 8.48 -12.64 -4.69
N LEU A 235 8.58 -11.41 -5.23
CA LEU A 235 7.43 -10.71 -5.78
C LEU A 235 6.81 -11.53 -6.92
N GLY A 236 7.64 -12.03 -7.84
CA GLY A 236 7.22 -12.92 -8.91
C GLY A 236 6.65 -14.24 -8.40
N GLY A 237 7.28 -14.85 -7.39
CA GLY A 237 6.81 -16.09 -6.76
C GLY A 237 5.46 -15.94 -6.07
N VAL A 238 5.26 -14.87 -5.27
CA VAL A 238 3.98 -14.54 -4.64
C VAL A 238 2.93 -14.21 -5.71
N GLY A 239 3.28 -13.39 -6.70
CA GLY A 239 2.37 -13.05 -7.79
C GLY A 239 1.92 -14.29 -8.56
N LEU A 240 2.84 -15.20 -8.87
CA LEU A 240 2.54 -16.48 -9.49
C LEU A 240 1.63 -17.32 -8.60
N ALA A 241 1.96 -17.47 -7.31
CA ALA A 241 1.13 -18.22 -6.36
C ALA A 241 -0.30 -17.66 -6.27
N LEU A 242 -0.47 -16.34 -6.18
CA LEU A 242 -1.79 -15.70 -6.16
C LEU A 242 -2.56 -15.89 -7.48
N LEU A 243 -1.88 -15.73 -8.62
CA LEU A 243 -2.51 -15.96 -9.93
C LEU A 243 -2.95 -17.40 -10.11
N THR A 244 -2.21 -18.36 -9.57
CA THR A 244 -2.59 -19.78 -9.67
C THR A 244 -3.82 -20.15 -8.86
N LEU A 245 -4.26 -19.30 -7.93
CA LEU A 245 -5.54 -19.53 -7.24
C LEU A 245 -6.74 -19.36 -8.20
N PHE A 246 -6.57 -18.65 -9.33
CA PHE A 246 -7.58 -18.61 -10.40
C PHE A 246 -7.52 -19.82 -11.34
N ALA A 247 -6.44 -20.60 -11.31
CA ALA A 247 -6.32 -21.80 -12.11
C ALA A 247 -7.25 -22.91 -11.57
N PRO A 248 -7.57 -23.94 -12.37
CA PRO A 248 -8.32 -25.10 -11.86
C PRO A 248 -7.44 -25.94 -10.92
N TRP A 249 -7.97 -26.22 -9.72
CA TRP A 249 -7.33 -27.06 -8.71
C TRP A 249 -7.99 -28.42 -8.57
N ALA A 250 -9.31 -28.49 -8.66
CA ALA A 250 -10.05 -29.73 -8.54
C ALA A 250 -11.25 -29.75 -9.48
N THR A 251 -11.73 -30.95 -9.81
CA THR A 251 -13.00 -31.15 -10.48
C THR A 251 -13.98 -31.81 -9.50
N LEU A 252 -15.22 -31.33 -9.48
CA LEU A 252 -16.34 -31.93 -8.78
C LEU A 252 -17.34 -32.43 -9.82
N SER A 253 -17.71 -33.71 -9.71
CA SER A 253 -18.82 -34.28 -10.48
C SER A 253 -20.13 -34.00 -9.74
N THR A 254 -21.04 -33.23 -10.34
CA THR A 254 -22.34 -32.85 -9.78
C THR A 254 -23.49 -33.75 -10.22
N LEU A 255 -23.24 -34.69 -11.13
CA LEU A 255 -24.22 -35.70 -11.46
C LEU A 255 -24.32 -36.73 -10.31
N PRO A 256 -25.54 -37.12 -9.90
CA PRO A 256 -25.70 -38.25 -8.99
C PRO A 256 -25.04 -39.45 -9.66
N GLU A 257 -24.05 -40.03 -8.99
CA GLU A 257 -23.47 -41.32 -9.35
C GLU A 257 -24.62 -42.33 -9.26
N VAL A 258 -25.31 -42.55 -10.39
CA VAL A 258 -26.41 -43.53 -10.44
C VAL A 258 -25.73 -44.87 -10.27
N PRO A 259 -25.95 -45.59 -9.14
CA PRO A 259 -25.36 -46.91 -8.98
C PRO A 259 -25.84 -47.76 -10.14
N ASP A 260 -24.91 -48.50 -10.76
CA ASP A 260 -25.20 -49.47 -11.82
C ASP A 260 -26.41 -50.31 -11.41
N ALA A 261 -27.59 -49.92 -11.89
CA ALA A 261 -28.81 -50.63 -11.56
C ALA A 261 -28.68 -52.00 -12.24
N PRO A 262 -28.90 -53.11 -11.52
CA PRO A 262 -28.76 -54.44 -12.10
C PRO A 262 -29.67 -54.53 -13.32
N VAL A 263 -29.06 -54.75 -14.50
CA VAL A 263 -29.79 -54.95 -15.74
C VAL A 263 -30.73 -56.13 -15.51
N PRO A 264 -32.07 -55.95 -15.57
CA PRO A 264 -32.99 -57.04 -15.34
C PRO A 264 -32.74 -58.08 -16.43
N SER A 265 -32.38 -59.30 -16.00
CA SER A 265 -32.23 -60.48 -16.87
C SER A 265 -33.61 -60.91 -17.38
N GLY A 266 -34.17 -60.12 -18.29
CA GLY A 266 -35.40 -60.43 -19.01
C GLY A 266 -35.14 -61.38 -20.20
N PRO A 267 -36.17 -62.08 -20.68
CA PRO A 267 -36.03 -63.09 -21.73
C PRO A 267 -35.49 -62.50 -23.05
N PRO A 268 -34.72 -63.30 -23.83
CA PRO A 268 -33.78 -62.85 -24.86
C PRO A 268 -34.39 -62.24 -26.14
N GLU A 269 -35.71 -62.07 -26.22
CA GLU A 269 -36.40 -61.72 -27.47
C GLU A 269 -36.77 -60.24 -27.61
N LEU A 270 -36.61 -59.46 -26.54
CA LEU A 270 -36.64 -58.00 -26.63
C LEU A 270 -35.23 -57.49 -26.39
N ARG A 271 -34.35 -57.65 -27.39
CA ARG A 271 -33.21 -56.75 -27.54
C ARG A 271 -33.78 -55.37 -27.81
N VAL A 272 -34.15 -54.69 -26.72
CA VAL A 272 -34.20 -53.23 -26.67
C VAL A 272 -32.84 -52.82 -27.21
N ILE A 273 -32.82 -52.31 -28.46
CA ILE A 273 -31.71 -51.51 -28.94
C ILE A 273 -31.51 -50.52 -27.81
N GLY A 274 -30.42 -50.66 -27.05
CA GLY A 274 -30.16 -49.82 -25.91
C GLY A 274 -30.25 -48.41 -26.46
N ALA A 275 -31.36 -47.72 -26.16
CA ALA A 275 -31.43 -46.30 -26.40
C ALA A 275 -30.28 -45.80 -25.56
N GLN A 276 -29.16 -45.46 -26.21
CA GLN A 276 -28.07 -44.76 -25.57
C GLN A 276 -28.75 -43.68 -24.77
N ARG A 277 -28.70 -43.80 -23.43
CA ARG A 277 -29.32 -42.78 -22.59
C ARG A 277 -28.67 -41.49 -23.05
N ALA A 278 -29.39 -40.37 -23.03
CA ALA A 278 -28.77 -39.08 -23.31
C ALA A 278 -27.55 -38.78 -22.39
N ALA A 279 -27.33 -39.57 -21.34
CA ALA A 279 -26.13 -39.58 -20.50
C ALA A 279 -24.90 -40.25 -21.16
N ASP A 280 -25.09 -41.23 -22.05
CA ASP A 280 -24.03 -41.99 -22.75
C ASP A 280 -23.56 -41.29 -24.03
N ASP A 281 -24.13 -40.14 -24.38
CA ASP A 281 -23.65 -39.31 -25.47
C ASP A 281 -22.41 -38.53 -25.01
N VAL A 282 -21.29 -39.25 -24.88
CA VAL A 282 -20.00 -38.77 -24.37
C VAL A 282 -19.52 -37.51 -25.10
N LEU A 283 -19.97 -37.27 -26.34
CA LEU A 283 -19.66 -36.05 -27.08
C LEU A 283 -20.34 -34.78 -26.55
N TYR A 284 -21.51 -34.91 -25.89
CA TYR A 284 -22.22 -33.81 -25.24
C TYR A 284 -22.15 -33.88 -23.70
N SER A 285 -21.80 -35.04 -23.12
CA SER A 285 -21.72 -35.24 -21.67
C SER A 285 -20.32 -35.24 -21.08
N ALA A 286 -19.25 -35.28 -21.88
CA ALA A 286 -17.86 -35.34 -21.38
C ALA A 286 -17.45 -34.22 -20.40
N ASN A 287 -18.19 -33.11 -20.36
CA ASN A 287 -18.07 -32.07 -19.33
C ASN A 287 -19.43 -31.67 -18.70
N ALA A 288 -20.52 -32.36 -19.06
CA ALA A 288 -21.84 -32.03 -18.53
C ALA A 288 -21.93 -32.54 -17.08
N GLY A 289 -21.70 -31.64 -16.13
CA GLY A 289 -21.72 -31.97 -14.70
C GLY A 289 -20.36 -32.04 -14.03
N THR A 290 -19.27 -31.66 -14.70
CA THR A 290 -17.98 -31.43 -14.02
C THR A 290 -17.78 -29.94 -13.77
N ILE A 291 -17.84 -29.51 -12.52
CA ILE A 291 -17.51 -28.14 -12.12
C ILE A 291 -16.03 -28.12 -11.74
N THR A 292 -15.24 -27.25 -12.39
CA THR A 292 -13.86 -26.99 -11.98
C THR A 292 -13.87 -26.04 -10.79
N LEU A 293 -13.37 -26.50 -9.65
CA LEU A 293 -13.04 -25.67 -8.51
C LEU A 293 -11.73 -24.93 -8.78
N THR A 294 -11.77 -23.62 -8.58
CA THR A 294 -10.57 -22.79 -8.55
C THR A 294 -9.87 -22.93 -7.20
N GLY A 295 -8.62 -22.47 -7.11
CA GLY A 295 -7.90 -22.44 -5.84
C GLY A 295 -8.55 -21.53 -4.80
N TRP A 296 -9.31 -20.51 -5.25
CA TRP A 296 -10.08 -19.63 -4.37
C TRP A 296 -11.25 -20.30 -3.67
N ASP A 297 -11.81 -21.35 -4.29
CA ASP A 297 -12.93 -22.13 -3.77
C ASP A 297 -12.48 -23.14 -2.70
N LEU A 298 -11.18 -23.37 -2.58
CA LEU A 298 -10.61 -24.27 -1.59
C LEU A 298 -10.61 -23.64 -0.19
N SER A 299 -10.84 -24.49 0.81
CA SER A 299 -10.79 -24.08 2.21
C SER A 299 -9.41 -23.53 2.58
N GLY A 300 -9.37 -22.43 3.33
CA GLY A 300 -8.11 -21.82 3.78
C GLY A 300 -7.38 -20.96 2.74
N ALA A 301 -7.89 -20.81 1.51
CA ALA A 301 -7.26 -19.96 0.49
C ALA A 301 -7.05 -18.50 0.96
N VAL A 302 -7.99 -17.94 1.72
CA VAL A 302 -7.87 -16.59 2.31
C VAL A 302 -6.68 -16.49 3.26
N LEU A 303 -6.45 -17.51 4.08
CA LEU A 303 -5.30 -17.53 4.99
C LEU A 303 -4.00 -17.53 4.20
N VAL A 304 -3.90 -18.38 3.18
CA VAL A 304 -2.71 -18.48 2.33
C VAL A 304 -2.46 -17.16 1.59
N GLU A 305 -3.49 -16.53 1.01
CA GLU A 305 -3.41 -15.22 0.39
C GLU A 305 -2.84 -14.16 1.35
N LEU A 306 -3.44 -14.03 2.54
CA LEU A 306 -3.01 -13.03 3.52
C LEU A 306 -1.58 -13.30 4.01
N LEU A 307 -1.20 -14.57 4.17
CA LEU A 307 0.17 -14.94 4.52
C LEU A 307 1.15 -14.55 3.40
N LEU A 308 0.84 -14.84 2.14
CA LEU A 308 1.67 -14.46 1.00
C LEU A 308 1.84 -12.94 0.88
N LEU A 309 0.75 -12.19 1.04
CA LEU A 309 0.78 -10.72 1.06
C LEU A 309 1.55 -10.18 2.27
N SER A 310 1.45 -10.82 3.42
CA SER A 310 2.21 -10.43 4.62
C SER A 310 3.72 -10.57 4.42
N VAL A 311 4.18 -11.58 3.66
CA VAL A 311 5.60 -11.72 3.30
C VAL A 311 6.04 -10.56 2.42
N LEU A 312 5.25 -10.18 1.41
CA LEU A 312 5.56 -9.01 0.59
C LEU A 312 5.62 -7.73 1.42
N ALA A 313 4.68 -7.56 2.35
CA ALA A 313 4.71 -6.43 3.27
C ALA A 313 6.01 -6.42 4.11
N LEU A 314 6.40 -7.55 4.69
CA LEU A 314 7.65 -7.67 5.46
C LEU A 314 8.91 -7.38 4.63
N LEU A 315 8.91 -7.76 3.35
CA LEU A 315 10.01 -7.48 2.42
C LEU A 315 10.04 -6.02 1.95
N ALA A 316 8.89 -5.36 1.91
CA ALA A 316 8.77 -3.95 1.54
C ALA A 316 9.07 -2.99 2.71
N LEU A 317 9.18 -3.49 3.94
CA LEU A 317 9.55 -2.68 5.10
C LEU A 317 10.98 -2.17 4.97
N LYS A 318 11.22 -0.92 5.35
CA LYS A 318 12.56 -0.34 5.44
C LYS A 318 13.45 -1.15 6.39
N PRO A 319 14.78 -1.13 6.18
CA PRO A 319 15.74 -1.79 7.07
C PRO A 319 15.77 -1.14 8.47
N GLU A 320 15.43 0.15 8.57
CA GLU A 320 15.43 0.93 9.82
C GLU A 320 14.29 0.54 10.77
N VAL A 321 13.27 -0.18 10.29
CA VAL A 321 12.14 -0.60 11.11
C VAL A 321 12.58 -1.70 12.05
N SER A 322 12.45 -1.49 13.37
CA SER A 322 12.75 -2.51 14.36
C SER A 322 11.83 -3.72 14.17
N ARG A 323 12.44 -4.87 13.90
CA ARG A 323 11.74 -6.12 13.66
C ARG A 323 11.87 -7.02 14.88
N PRO A 324 10.77 -7.55 15.42
CA PRO A 324 10.87 -8.63 16.40
C PRO A 324 11.65 -9.79 15.79
N THR A 325 12.53 -10.42 16.58
CA THR A 325 13.41 -11.49 16.11
C THR A 325 12.66 -12.65 15.47
N TRP A 326 11.43 -12.93 15.94
CA TRP A 326 10.57 -13.98 15.39
C TRP A 326 10.11 -13.72 13.95
N THR A 327 10.04 -12.47 13.49
CA THR A 327 9.60 -12.13 12.11
C THR A 327 10.57 -12.64 11.06
N ARG A 328 11.83 -12.92 11.44
CA ARG A 328 12.83 -13.55 10.57
C ARG A 328 12.39 -14.94 10.11
N PHE A 329 11.57 -15.63 10.91
CA PHE A 329 11.04 -16.96 10.58
C PHE A 329 9.69 -16.89 9.87
N ALA A 330 9.08 -15.71 9.74
CA ALA A 330 7.77 -15.58 9.12
C ALA A 330 7.75 -16.08 7.66
N PRO A 331 8.72 -15.73 6.78
CA PRO A 331 8.77 -16.27 5.42
C PRO A 331 8.87 -17.80 5.37
N VAL A 332 9.64 -18.40 6.29
CA VAL A 332 9.76 -19.86 6.43
C VAL A 332 8.42 -20.47 6.83
N GLY A 333 7.74 -19.87 7.82
CA GLY A 333 6.41 -20.30 8.27
C GLY A 333 5.37 -20.21 7.16
N VAL A 334 5.34 -19.12 6.39
CA VAL A 334 4.42 -18.95 5.25
C VAL A 334 4.68 -19.99 4.17
N LEU A 335 5.95 -20.26 3.83
CA LEU A 335 6.29 -21.33 2.90
C LEU A 335 5.84 -22.70 3.39
N GLY A 336 6.08 -23.02 4.66
CA GLY A 336 5.69 -24.29 5.25
C GLY A 336 4.17 -24.49 5.26
N VAL A 337 3.43 -23.48 5.70
CA VAL A 337 1.95 -23.49 5.72
C VAL A 337 1.40 -23.55 4.30
N GLY A 338 1.94 -22.77 3.36
CA GLY A 338 1.52 -22.76 1.96
C GLY A 338 1.79 -24.09 1.27
N LEU A 339 2.94 -24.71 1.52
CA LEU A 339 3.29 -26.02 0.95
C LEU A 339 2.43 -27.13 1.54
N LEU A 340 2.20 -27.13 2.86
CA LEU A 340 1.27 -28.06 3.51
C LEU A 340 -0.14 -27.92 2.94
N TRP A 341 -0.62 -26.68 2.77
CA TRP A 341 -1.92 -26.40 2.18
C TRP A 341 -2.01 -26.91 0.74
N ALA A 342 -0.98 -26.69 -0.08
CA ALA A 342 -0.91 -27.18 -1.44
C ALA A 342 -0.90 -28.72 -1.50
N LEU A 343 -0.16 -29.37 -0.59
CA LEU A 343 -0.12 -30.84 -0.49
C LEU A 343 -1.48 -31.44 -0.11
N LEU A 344 -2.21 -30.81 0.82
CA LEU A 344 -3.56 -31.25 1.23
C LEU A 344 -4.57 -31.18 0.07
N HIS A 345 -4.33 -30.29 -0.90
CA HIS A 345 -5.20 -30.09 -2.06
C HIS A 345 -4.57 -30.56 -3.37
N LEU A 346 -3.49 -31.33 -3.31
CA LEU A 346 -2.77 -31.77 -4.49
C LEU A 346 -3.60 -32.78 -5.27
N LYS A 347 -4.11 -32.35 -6.42
CA LYS A 347 -4.64 -33.24 -7.46
C LYS A 347 -3.76 -33.09 -8.70
N LEU A 348 -3.86 -34.03 -9.64
CA LEU A 348 -3.20 -33.98 -10.95
C LEU A 348 -3.87 -32.89 -11.82
N SER A 349 -3.74 -31.63 -11.41
CA SER A 349 -4.24 -30.43 -12.07
C SER A 349 -3.11 -29.41 -12.16
N PRO A 350 -3.13 -28.51 -13.15
CA PRO A 350 -2.02 -27.57 -13.36
C PRO A 350 -1.87 -26.55 -12.23
N GLY A 351 -2.95 -26.16 -11.55
CA GLY A 351 -2.95 -25.14 -10.49
C GLY A 351 -1.96 -25.42 -9.36
N PRO A 352 -2.07 -26.55 -8.63
CA PRO A 352 -1.16 -26.91 -7.55
C PRO A 352 0.32 -26.93 -7.96
N PHE A 353 0.65 -27.44 -9.16
CA PHE A 353 2.04 -27.49 -9.61
C PHE A 353 2.63 -26.10 -9.83
N ILE A 354 1.88 -25.20 -10.48
CA ILE A 354 2.35 -23.82 -10.72
C ILE A 354 2.41 -23.06 -9.39
N PHE A 355 1.48 -23.31 -8.45
CA PHE A 355 1.53 -22.74 -7.10
C PHE A 355 2.81 -23.16 -6.35
N VAL A 356 3.16 -24.44 -6.40
CA VAL A 356 4.41 -24.96 -5.80
C VAL A 356 5.64 -24.34 -6.46
N VAL A 357 5.63 -24.08 -7.77
CA VAL A 357 6.71 -23.34 -8.45
C VAL A 357 6.81 -21.90 -7.93
N GLY A 358 5.67 -21.23 -7.70
CA GLY A 358 5.63 -19.91 -7.05
C GLY A 358 6.24 -19.92 -5.64
N LEU A 359 5.88 -20.91 -4.83
CA LEU A 359 6.48 -21.11 -3.50
C LEU A 359 7.97 -21.45 -3.57
N ALA A 360 8.42 -22.24 -4.56
CA ALA A 360 9.83 -22.57 -4.73
C ALA A 360 10.66 -21.31 -5.03
N ALA A 361 10.14 -20.40 -5.87
CA ALA A 361 10.78 -19.12 -6.15
C ALA A 361 10.93 -18.26 -4.87
N MET A 362 9.90 -18.24 -4.02
CA MET A 362 10.00 -17.61 -2.70
C MET A 362 11.02 -18.32 -1.79
N GLY A 363 11.04 -19.66 -1.81
CA GLY A 363 11.96 -20.49 -1.04
C GLY A 363 13.43 -20.19 -1.29
N VAL A 364 13.79 -19.86 -2.53
CA VAL A 364 15.18 -19.44 -2.86
C VAL A 364 15.61 -18.22 -2.03
N GLN A 365 14.75 -17.22 -1.87
CA GLN A 365 15.09 -16.05 -1.05
C GLN A 365 15.16 -16.40 0.43
N VAL A 366 14.22 -17.21 0.92
CA VAL A 366 14.21 -17.61 2.34
C VAL A 366 15.47 -18.39 2.70
N VAL A 367 15.93 -19.30 1.83
CA VAL A 367 17.19 -20.02 2.04
C VAL A 367 18.39 -19.06 2.04
N ARG A 368 18.40 -18.04 1.19
CA ARG A 368 19.46 -17.01 1.19
C ARG A 368 19.46 -16.20 2.48
N GLN A 369 18.30 -15.72 2.92
CA GLN A 369 18.16 -14.99 4.19
C GLN A 369 18.61 -15.83 5.40
N LEU A 370 18.29 -17.13 5.40
CA LEU A 370 18.75 -18.05 6.46
C LEU A 370 20.26 -18.29 6.40
N ARG A 371 20.89 -18.26 5.22
CA ARG A 371 22.36 -18.37 5.09
C ARG A 371 23.05 -17.08 5.56
N GLU A 372 22.60 -15.92 5.10
CA GLU A 372 23.16 -14.62 5.50
C GLU A 372 23.05 -14.38 7.01
N SER A 373 21.93 -14.81 7.61
CA SER A 373 21.78 -14.75 9.08
C SER A 373 22.70 -15.74 9.80
N ARG A 374 22.97 -16.92 9.24
CA ARG A 374 23.93 -17.86 9.83
C ARG A 374 25.36 -17.33 9.76
N ASP A 375 25.74 -16.72 8.64
CA ASP A 375 27.10 -16.21 8.41
C ASP A 375 27.39 -14.98 9.30
N SER A 376 26.38 -14.16 9.61
CA SER A 376 26.50 -13.05 10.57
C SER A 376 26.54 -13.47 12.04
N LEU A 377 26.09 -14.69 12.36
CA LEU A 377 26.23 -15.29 13.70
C LEU A 377 27.50 -16.15 13.84
N ALA A 378 28.23 -16.41 12.75
CA ALA A 378 29.50 -17.09 12.86
C ALA A 378 30.48 -16.19 13.64
N PRO A 379 31.11 -16.69 14.73
CA PRO A 379 32.13 -15.91 15.42
C PRO A 379 33.18 -15.51 14.39
N ALA A 380 33.58 -14.23 14.39
CA ALA A 380 34.67 -13.75 13.56
C ALA A 380 35.81 -14.77 13.69
N PRO A 381 36.38 -15.27 12.56
CA PRO A 381 37.48 -16.21 12.64
C PRO A 381 38.49 -15.58 13.60
N ALA A 382 38.78 -16.27 14.70
CA ALA A 382 39.87 -15.88 15.57
C ALA A 382 41.06 -15.82 14.62
N TYR A 383 41.52 -14.60 14.30
CA TYR A 383 42.75 -14.44 13.59
C TYR A 383 43.76 -15.20 14.44
N ASP A 384 44.28 -16.28 13.86
CA ASP A 384 45.42 -16.98 14.39
C ASP A 384 46.56 -15.98 14.25
N ASP A 385 46.72 -15.12 15.25
CA ASP A 385 47.84 -14.19 15.43
C ASP A 385 49.17 -14.95 15.66
N SER A 386 49.26 -16.20 15.19
CA SER A 386 50.48 -17.00 15.11
C SER A 386 51.22 -16.77 13.79
N HIS A 387 51.10 -15.60 13.17
CA HIS A 387 52.14 -15.17 12.25
C HIS A 387 53.39 -14.83 13.08
N ASP A 388 54.24 -15.85 13.20
CA ASP A 388 55.63 -15.83 13.60
C ASP A 388 56.30 -14.45 13.40
N VAL A 389 56.38 -13.71 14.50
CA VAL A 389 57.41 -12.69 14.73
C VAL A 389 58.61 -13.43 15.31
N THR A 390 59.23 -14.31 14.52
CA THR A 390 60.45 -15.05 14.92
C THR A 390 61.51 -15.16 13.81
N GLU A 391 61.54 -14.23 12.85
CA GLU A 391 62.77 -13.91 12.13
C GLU A 391 63.23 -12.49 12.53
N ARG A 392 63.58 -12.37 13.82
CA ARG A 392 64.52 -11.37 14.31
C ARG A 392 65.92 -11.95 14.06
N GLU A 393 66.38 -11.89 12.81
CA GLU A 393 67.79 -12.08 12.51
C GLU A 393 68.57 -10.89 13.07
N GLU A 394 69.36 -11.23 14.08
CA GLU A 394 70.44 -10.54 14.75
C GLU A 394 71.04 -9.31 14.04
N ASP A 395 71.04 -8.19 14.77
CA ASP A 395 71.96 -7.07 14.59
C ASP A 395 73.43 -7.54 14.56
N PRO A 396 74.27 -6.82 13.81
CA PRO A 396 75.47 -6.29 14.44
C PRO A 396 75.53 -4.76 14.29
N GLU A 397 75.31 -4.05 15.41
CA GLU A 397 75.93 -2.75 15.66
C GLU A 397 77.46 -2.93 15.82
N PRO A 398 78.30 -1.87 15.86
CA PRO A 398 78.07 -0.44 15.56
C PRO A 398 79.15 0.11 14.61
N GLU A 399 79.02 1.36 14.13
CA GLU A 399 80.06 2.40 14.28
C GLU A 399 79.68 3.68 13.53
N ASP A 400 79.67 4.75 14.31
CA ASP A 400 80.23 6.06 14.01
C ASP A 400 79.46 7.13 13.22
N MET A 401 79.51 8.31 13.85
CA MET A 401 79.81 9.62 13.25
C MET A 401 78.65 10.60 12.98
N TYR A 402 78.36 11.35 14.04
CA TYR A 402 78.39 12.82 14.19
C TYR A 402 77.06 13.49 14.62
N PRO A 403 77.13 14.43 15.60
CA PRO A 403 76.06 15.35 15.93
C PRO A 403 76.15 16.63 15.07
N ASP A 404 75.12 17.47 15.18
CA ASP A 404 75.03 18.93 14.96
C ASP A 404 73.63 19.21 14.37
N ASP A 405 72.64 19.63 15.16
CA ASP A 405 72.39 20.99 15.67
C ASP A 405 71.89 21.96 14.57
N GLU A 406 71.12 22.96 14.99
CA GLU A 406 70.32 23.94 14.24
C GLU A 406 68.88 23.43 13.93
N GLY A 407 67.82 23.82 14.65
CA GLY A 407 67.55 25.11 15.26
C GLY A 407 66.48 25.83 14.42
N ASN A 408 65.21 25.68 14.80
CA ASN A 408 64.17 26.61 14.34
C ASN A 408 63.19 26.92 15.49
N PRO A 409 63.48 27.95 16.31
CA PRO A 409 62.48 28.60 17.13
C PRO A 409 61.82 29.68 16.26
N ASP A 410 60.50 29.62 16.10
CA ASP A 410 59.61 30.75 15.79
C ASP A 410 58.35 30.21 15.10
N ASP A 411 57.39 29.73 15.90
CA ASP A 411 55.98 29.92 15.54
C ASP A 411 55.20 30.21 16.82
N MET A 412 55.31 31.47 17.25
CA MET A 412 54.43 32.09 18.21
C MET A 412 53.16 32.56 17.48
N GLY A 413 52.00 32.06 17.91
CA GLY A 413 50.71 32.65 17.60
C GLY A 413 49.67 32.24 18.65
N PRO A 414 48.87 33.17 19.20
CA PRO A 414 48.40 33.11 20.57
C PRO A 414 46.91 32.74 20.71
N ASP A 415 46.58 32.27 21.92
CA ASP A 415 45.38 32.56 22.72
C ASP A 415 44.06 32.81 21.98
N ASP A 416 43.10 31.88 22.11
CA ASP A 416 41.69 32.26 22.21
C ASP A 416 40.94 31.34 23.19
N GLU A 417 40.81 31.89 24.39
CA GLU A 417 39.67 31.88 25.31
C GLU A 417 38.61 30.76 25.21
N GLY A 418 38.57 29.95 26.26
CA GLY A 418 37.40 29.88 27.14
C GLY A 418 36.07 29.37 26.55
N ASN A 419 35.74 28.12 26.84
CA ASN A 419 34.36 27.77 27.17
C ASN A 419 34.30 26.64 28.22
N PRO A 420 34.20 26.96 29.52
CA PRO A 420 34.04 25.98 30.58
C PRO A 420 32.58 25.93 31.01
N ASP A 421 31.67 25.42 30.18
CA ASP A 421 30.29 25.12 30.57
C ASP A 421 29.68 24.12 29.58
N ASP A 422 29.81 22.82 29.82
CA ASP A 422 28.66 21.91 29.64
C ASP A 422 28.81 20.67 30.52
N MET A 423 28.33 20.83 31.75
CA MET A 423 28.04 19.75 32.69
C MET A 423 26.78 19.02 32.22
N GLY A 424 26.95 17.95 31.46
CA GLY A 424 25.89 16.98 31.15
C GLY A 424 25.83 15.90 32.24
N PRO A 425 24.65 15.64 32.85
CA PRO A 425 24.54 14.90 34.10
C PRO A 425 24.71 13.38 33.95
N ASP A 426 25.22 12.84 35.05
CA ASP A 426 25.38 11.44 35.43
C ASP A 426 24.13 10.58 35.18
N ASP A 427 24.39 9.37 34.66
CA ASP A 427 23.92 8.09 35.18
C ASP A 427 22.49 8.04 35.78
N GLU A 428 21.49 7.75 34.94
CA GLU A 428 20.30 7.02 35.38
C GLU A 428 20.42 5.54 35.00
N GLU A 429 20.99 4.76 35.93
CA GLU A 429 20.87 3.30 35.96
C GLU A 429 19.39 2.91 36.12
N GLU A 430 18.76 2.35 35.09
CA GLU A 430 17.48 1.67 35.26
C GLU A 430 17.65 0.33 36.02
N PRO A 431 16.91 0.10 37.12
CA PRO A 431 16.97 -1.14 37.86
C PRO A 431 16.26 -2.28 37.10
N LYS A 432 17.03 -3.33 36.78
CA LYS A 432 16.52 -4.65 36.36
C LYS A 432 15.44 -5.16 37.32
N PRO A 433 14.24 -5.54 36.86
CA PRO A 433 13.29 -6.26 37.69
C PRO A 433 13.78 -7.70 37.91
N ARG A 434 14.02 -8.03 39.19
CA ARG A 434 14.16 -9.42 39.67
C ARG A 434 12.85 -10.17 39.44
N GLY A 435 12.98 -11.35 38.87
CA GLY A 435 11.86 -12.26 38.64
C GLY A 435 11.20 -12.77 39.92
N ARG A 436 9.98 -13.25 39.74
CA ARG A 436 9.42 -14.41 40.42
C ARG A 436 8.65 -15.25 39.42
#